data_AF-A0A2N1M3Y4-F1
#
_entry.id   AF-A0A2N1M3Y4-F1
#
_cell.length_a   1.000
_cell.length_b   1.000
_cell.length_c   1.000
_cell.angle_alpha   90.00
_cell.angle_beta   90.00
_cell.angle_gamma   90.00
#
_symmetry.space_group_name_H-M   'P 1'
#
loop_
_entity.id
_entity.type
_entity.pdbx_description
1 polymer ?
#
loop_
_entity_poly.entity_id
_entity_poly.type
_entity_poly.pdbx_seq_one_letter_code
_entity_poly.pdbx_strand_id
1 'polypeptide(L)'
;MENLKMQIKSVQTECDRIEILLSEYFNDPTASTGNHAINQRYDAMWNLVKILLQEFDQTNESFLNSNTWKNVYRSQLTVEGVIQLKNCFSDGIVRMQAIYYEDVLKTRPTQPGRSKLGTSRLKILNFQKELKEAKRNKKTMEHSQTMESRSQPQEESSNQRDIIMQEQQENETGNKRKRKAKRIPSLEEETLLEPLILSQSEPTNEEMREKLNTLSDEWDLSRIKQHVQYRRKKRAVENAH
;
A
#
# COMPACT_ATOMS: atom_id res chain seq x y z
N MET A 1 47.12 22.57 -9.41
CA MET A 1 46.41 23.25 -8.30
C MET A 1 45.09 22.56 -7.94
N GLU A 2 44.23 22.24 -8.90
CA GLU A 2 42.91 21.64 -8.63
C GLU A 2 42.96 20.29 -7.87
N ASN A 3 43.91 19.42 -8.21
CA ASN A 3 44.06 18.11 -7.57
C ASN A 3 44.43 18.23 -6.08
N LEU A 4 45.40 19.06 -5.74
CA LEU A 4 45.78 19.36 -4.35
C LEU A 4 44.59 19.90 -3.54
N LYS A 5 43.77 20.78 -4.14
CA LYS A 5 42.57 21.32 -3.49
C LYS A 5 41.51 20.24 -3.24
N MET A 6 41.33 19.28 -4.15
CA MET A 6 40.44 18.15 -3.96
C MET A 6 40.95 17.19 -2.87
N GLN A 7 42.26 16.93 -2.83
CA GLN A 7 42.88 16.11 -1.79
C GLN A 7 42.74 16.75 -0.42
N ILE A 8 43.00 18.06 -0.29
CA ILE A 8 42.82 18.81 0.96
C ILE A 8 41.37 18.73 1.43
N LYS A 9 40.39 18.93 0.53
CA LYS A 9 38.98 18.78 0.87
C LYS A 9 38.63 17.36 1.33
N SER A 10 39.15 16.35 0.63
CA SER A 10 38.92 14.95 1.00
C SER A 10 39.48 14.62 2.38
N VAL A 11 40.69 15.11 2.69
CA VAL A 11 41.31 14.90 4.00
C VAL A 11 40.51 15.63 5.08
N GLN A 12 40.08 16.86 4.81
CA GLN A 12 39.24 17.62 5.75
C GLN A 12 37.93 16.86 6.05
N THR A 13 37.26 16.33 5.03
CA THR A 13 36.01 15.56 5.24
C THR A 13 36.23 14.27 6.02
N GLU A 14 37.39 13.61 5.88
CA GLU A 14 37.72 12.43 6.69
C GLU A 14 38.08 12.82 8.13
N CYS A 15 38.78 13.93 8.35
CA CYS A 15 39.01 14.48 9.68
C CYS A 15 37.69 14.80 10.39
N ASP A 16 36.75 15.49 9.73
CA ASP A 16 35.45 15.84 10.29
C ASP A 16 34.62 14.58 10.64
N ARG A 17 34.72 13.51 9.83
CA ARG A 17 34.06 12.22 10.09
C ARG A 17 34.63 11.50 11.31
N ILE A 18 35.95 11.46 11.43
CA ILE A 18 36.64 10.84 12.58
C ILE A 18 36.35 11.62 13.86
N GLU A 19 36.32 12.95 13.79
CA GLU A 19 35.96 13.81 14.92
C GLU A 19 34.53 13.53 15.41
N ILE A 20 33.57 13.40 14.50
CA ILE A 20 32.19 12.98 14.84
C ILE A 20 32.17 11.59 15.48
N LEU A 21 32.86 10.61 14.89
CA LEU A 21 32.91 9.24 15.41
C LEU A 21 33.48 9.18 16.83
N LEU A 22 34.57 9.90 17.09
CA LEU A 22 35.19 9.95 18.41
C LEU A 22 34.28 10.65 19.41
N SER A 23 33.60 11.73 19.01
CA SER A 23 32.67 12.43 19.90
C SER A 23 31.46 11.60 20.31
N GLU A 24 30.93 10.78 19.39
CA GLU A 24 29.85 9.84 19.68
C GLU A 24 30.33 8.71 20.61
N TYR A 25 31.55 8.20 20.38
CA TYR A 25 32.16 7.17 21.22
C TYR A 25 32.42 7.65 22.66
N PHE A 26 32.88 8.89 22.83
CA PHE A 26 33.21 9.47 24.13
C PHE A 26 32.03 10.19 24.81
N ASN A 27 30.85 10.25 24.18
CA ASN A 27 29.70 11.04 24.64
C ASN A 27 30.08 12.49 24.99
N ASP A 28 30.95 13.10 24.18
CA ASP A 28 31.43 14.47 24.42
C ASP A 28 30.36 15.49 23.99
N PRO A 29 29.75 16.26 24.92
CA PRO A 29 28.71 17.22 24.59
C PRO A 29 29.23 18.45 23.81
N THR A 30 30.56 18.62 23.71
CA THR A 30 31.20 19.81 23.12
C THR A 30 31.50 19.68 21.62
N ALA A 31 31.48 18.46 21.06
CA ALA A 31 31.58 18.21 19.62
C ALA A 31 30.25 18.55 18.91
N SER A 32 30.00 19.84 18.81
CA SER A 32 28.71 20.47 18.57
C SER A 32 28.19 20.38 17.12
N THR A 33 28.50 19.32 16.37
CA THR A 33 27.82 19.04 15.09
C THR A 33 26.62 18.11 15.29
N GLY A 34 26.71 17.17 16.25
CA GLY A 34 25.62 16.27 16.62
C GLY A 34 24.48 16.98 17.36
N ASN A 35 24.80 17.73 18.42
CA ASN A 35 23.79 18.39 19.25
C ASN A 35 22.99 19.46 18.48
N HIS A 36 23.62 20.26 17.62
CA HIS A 36 22.90 21.25 16.82
C HIS A 36 21.97 20.58 15.80
N ALA A 37 22.43 19.55 15.09
CA ALA A 37 21.59 18.84 14.12
C ALA A 37 20.43 18.08 14.80
N ILE A 38 20.68 17.52 15.99
CA ILE A 38 19.66 16.87 16.81
C ILE A 38 18.63 17.89 17.31
N ASN A 39 19.08 19.02 17.87
CA ASN A 39 18.21 20.09 18.35
C ASN A 39 17.38 20.70 17.20
N GLN A 40 17.98 20.90 16.03
CA GLN A 40 17.26 21.39 14.85
C GLN A 40 16.15 20.43 14.41
N ARG A 41 16.39 19.11 14.45
CA ARG A 41 15.37 18.10 14.13
C ARG A 41 14.28 18.05 15.20
N TYR A 42 14.66 18.16 16.47
CA TYR A 42 13.74 18.25 17.60
C TYR A 42 12.82 19.47 17.45
N ASP A 43 13.39 20.65 17.20
CA ASP A 43 12.63 21.88 17.00
C ASP A 43 11.70 21.79 15.79
N ALA A 44 12.18 21.24 14.67
CA ALA A 44 11.35 21.02 13.49
C ALA A 44 10.17 20.08 13.78
N MET A 45 10.41 18.98 14.51
CA MET A 45 9.37 18.04 14.91
C MET A 45 8.37 18.68 15.87
N TRP A 46 8.83 19.42 16.87
CA TRP A 46 7.93 20.09 17.82
C TRP A 46 7.12 21.21 17.19
N ASN A 47 7.71 21.95 16.26
CA ASN A 47 6.97 22.93 15.47
C ASN A 47 5.88 22.26 14.65
N LEU A 48 6.16 21.10 14.03
CA LEU A 48 5.13 20.31 13.35
C LEU A 48 4.02 19.86 14.32
N VAL A 49 4.36 19.33 15.50
CA VAL A 49 3.38 18.93 16.51
C VAL A 49 2.49 20.10 16.91
N LYS A 50 3.06 21.29 17.16
CA LYS A 50 2.31 22.49 17.50
C LYS A 50 1.35 22.92 16.38
N ILE A 51 1.81 22.91 15.14
CA ILE A 51 0.98 23.20 13.96
C ILE A 51 -0.19 22.20 13.90
N LEU A 52 0.10 20.91 14.03
CA LEU A 52 -0.94 19.88 13.97
C LEU A 52 -1.96 20.04 15.10
N LEU A 53 -1.53 20.25 16.34
CA LEU A 53 -2.45 20.49 17.47
C LEU A 53 -3.38 21.68 17.18
N GLN A 54 -2.80 22.80 16.76
CA GLN A 54 -3.57 24.00 16.41
C GLN A 54 -4.56 23.75 15.27
N GLU A 55 -4.20 22.95 14.28
CA GLU A 55 -5.10 22.56 13.19
C GLU A 55 -6.26 21.72 13.73
N PHE A 56 -6.00 20.71 14.55
CA PHE A 56 -7.04 19.83 15.10
C PHE A 56 -8.04 20.55 16.01
N ASP A 57 -7.60 21.61 16.71
CA ASP A 57 -8.44 22.45 17.56
C ASP A 57 -9.38 23.39 16.77
N GLN A 58 -9.11 23.63 15.49
CA GLN A 58 -9.94 24.49 14.64
C GLN A 58 -11.28 23.84 14.29
N THR A 59 -12.26 24.65 13.85
CA THR A 59 -13.52 24.14 13.28
C THR A 59 -13.26 23.29 12.04
N ASN A 60 -14.16 22.36 11.72
CA ASN A 60 -13.98 21.44 10.58
C ASN A 60 -13.85 22.20 9.25
N GLU A 61 -14.55 23.33 9.10
CA GLU A 61 -14.46 24.18 7.91
C GLU A 61 -13.09 24.87 7.81
N SER A 62 -12.54 25.37 8.92
CA SER A 62 -11.21 25.98 8.95
C SER A 62 -10.11 24.94 8.69
N PHE A 63 -10.24 23.75 9.28
CA PHE A 63 -9.36 22.61 9.04
C PHE A 63 -9.28 22.26 7.55
N LEU A 64 -10.42 22.20 6.85
CA LEU A 64 -10.46 21.89 5.42
C LEU A 64 -9.87 22.99 4.53
N ASN A 65 -9.92 24.24 4.98
CA ASN A 65 -9.45 25.39 4.21
C ASN A 65 -8.01 25.80 4.56
N SER A 66 -7.38 25.15 5.55
CA SER A 66 -6.02 25.49 5.96
C SER A 66 -5.00 25.22 4.86
N ASN A 67 -3.98 26.10 4.81
CA ASN A 67 -2.84 25.99 3.90
C ASN A 67 -2.07 24.67 4.09
N THR A 68 -2.11 24.14 5.31
CA THR A 68 -1.43 22.90 5.72
C THR A 68 -1.90 21.69 4.91
N TRP A 69 -3.18 21.68 4.51
CA TRP A 69 -3.81 20.55 3.81
C TRP A 69 -4.02 20.80 2.31
N LYS A 70 -3.56 21.92 1.75
CA LYS A 70 -3.77 22.25 0.32
C LYS A 70 -3.21 21.21 -0.66
N ASN A 71 -2.17 20.49 -0.24
CA ASN A 71 -1.54 19.42 -1.02
C ASN A 71 -2.14 18.04 -0.74
N VAL A 72 -3.04 17.92 0.24
CA VAL A 72 -3.81 16.71 0.48
C VAL A 72 -4.97 16.67 -0.51
N TYR A 73 -5.16 15.51 -1.13
CA TYR A 73 -6.23 15.31 -2.11
C TYR A 73 -7.59 15.59 -1.45
N ARG A 74 -8.27 16.68 -1.87
CA ARG A 74 -9.59 17.07 -1.35
C ARG A 74 -10.66 15.99 -1.50
N SER A 75 -10.49 15.04 -2.43
CA SER A 75 -11.41 13.91 -2.58
C SER A 75 -11.41 12.96 -1.39
N GLN A 76 -10.35 12.96 -0.57
CA GLN A 76 -10.23 12.12 0.62
C GLN A 76 -10.50 12.89 1.91
N LEU A 77 -10.28 14.21 1.91
CA LEU A 77 -10.51 15.07 3.06
C LEU A 77 -11.88 15.76 2.93
N THR A 78 -12.94 15.00 3.20
CA THR A 78 -14.32 15.50 3.25
C THR A 78 -14.69 15.95 4.66
N VAL A 79 -15.76 16.73 4.80
CA VAL A 79 -16.30 17.14 6.13
C VAL A 79 -16.58 15.91 6.99
N GLU A 80 -17.22 14.89 6.42
CA GLU A 80 -17.50 13.61 7.09
C GLU A 80 -16.20 12.90 7.53
N GLY A 81 -15.19 12.89 6.66
CA GLY A 81 -13.87 12.32 6.97
C GLY A 81 -13.17 13.04 8.13
N VAL A 82 -13.30 14.37 8.22
CA VAL A 82 -12.73 15.16 9.33
C VAL A 82 -13.47 14.86 10.64
N ILE A 83 -14.80 14.76 10.62
CA ILE A 83 -15.59 14.38 11.80
C ILE A 83 -15.16 13.01 12.32
N GLN A 84 -15.08 12.02 11.42
CA GLN A 84 -14.63 10.68 11.78
C GLN A 84 -13.18 10.66 12.30
N LEU A 85 -12.29 11.46 11.71
CA LEU A 85 -10.91 11.58 12.16
C LEU A 85 -10.82 12.13 13.59
N LYS A 86 -11.56 13.21 13.88
CA LYS A 86 -11.59 13.82 15.22
C LYS A 86 -12.20 12.90 16.27
N ASN A 87 -13.23 12.13 15.90
CA ASN A 87 -13.92 11.22 16.81
C ASN A 87 -13.28 9.83 16.88
N CYS A 88 -12.25 9.54 16.07
CA CYS A 88 -11.63 8.21 15.98
C CYS A 88 -11.18 7.67 17.34
N PHE A 89 -10.65 8.55 18.20
CA PHE A 89 -10.20 8.16 19.54
C PHE A 89 -11.36 7.81 20.47
N SER A 90 -12.38 8.68 20.58
CA SER A 90 -13.56 8.44 21.40
C SER A 90 -14.33 7.21 20.93
N ASP A 91 -14.52 7.07 19.63
CA ASP A 91 -15.19 5.91 19.01
C ASP A 91 -14.36 4.64 19.23
N GLY A 92 -13.03 4.78 19.22
CA GLY A 92 -12.08 3.72 19.56
C GLY A 92 -12.26 3.20 20.97
N ILE A 93 -12.42 4.09 21.96
CA ILE A 93 -12.69 3.72 23.36
C ILE A 93 -13.99 2.93 23.46
N VAL A 94 -15.08 3.44 22.89
CA VAL A 94 -16.39 2.77 22.90
C VAL A 94 -16.27 1.38 22.28
N ARG A 95 -15.55 1.26 21.15
CA ARG A 95 -15.32 -0.02 20.49
C ARG A 95 -14.49 -0.97 21.34
N MET A 96 -13.43 -0.50 22.01
CA MET A 96 -12.61 -1.33 22.89
C MET A 96 -13.40 -1.83 24.10
N GLN A 97 -14.25 -1.00 24.69
CA GLN A 97 -15.14 -1.40 25.78
C GLN A 97 -16.14 -2.46 25.30
N ALA A 98 -16.76 -2.29 24.14
CA ALA A 98 -17.67 -3.28 23.57
C ALA A 98 -16.97 -4.64 23.38
N ILE A 99 -15.75 -4.62 22.82
CA ILE A 99 -14.92 -5.83 22.66
C ILE A 99 -14.63 -6.50 24.00
N TYR A 100 -14.31 -5.73 25.04
CA TYR A 100 -14.05 -6.27 26.36
C TYR A 100 -15.28 -6.98 26.96
N TYR A 101 -16.47 -6.38 26.86
CA TYR A 101 -17.70 -6.99 27.35
C TYR A 101 -18.12 -8.24 26.56
N GLU A 102 -17.87 -8.26 25.24
CA GLU A 102 -18.19 -9.38 24.35
C GLU A 102 -17.19 -10.55 24.48
N ASP A 103 -15.89 -10.28 24.41
CA ASP A 103 -14.86 -11.32 24.27
C ASP A 103 -14.29 -11.77 25.63
N VAL A 104 -14.09 -10.83 26.57
CA VAL A 104 -13.44 -11.12 27.86
C VAL A 104 -14.47 -11.51 28.89
N LEU A 105 -15.45 -10.64 29.13
CA LEU A 105 -16.48 -10.89 30.14
C LEU A 105 -17.64 -11.77 29.63
N LYS A 106 -17.81 -11.89 28.30
CA LYS A 106 -18.89 -12.66 27.66
C LYS A 106 -20.30 -12.30 28.17
N THR A 107 -20.48 -11.05 28.58
CA THR A 107 -21.76 -10.52 29.09
C THR A 107 -22.68 -10.05 27.98
N ARG A 108 -22.16 -9.92 26.75
CA ARG A 108 -22.90 -9.52 25.55
C ARG A 108 -22.56 -10.45 24.39
N PRO A 109 -23.51 -10.76 23.49
CA PRO A 109 -23.22 -11.54 22.29
C PRO A 109 -22.38 -10.74 21.29
N THR A 110 -21.48 -11.42 20.59
CA THR A 110 -20.65 -10.81 19.54
C THR A 110 -21.51 -10.28 18.40
N GLN A 111 -21.33 -9.00 18.06
CA GLN A 111 -22.16 -8.35 17.05
C GLN A 111 -21.70 -8.70 15.61
N PRO A 112 -22.63 -9.07 14.71
CA PRO A 112 -22.29 -9.29 13.30
C PRO A 112 -21.86 -7.98 12.64
N GLY A 113 -20.79 -8.01 11.86
CA GLY A 113 -20.25 -6.82 11.20
C GLY A 113 -19.22 -6.02 12.01
N ARG A 114 -18.76 -6.54 13.16
CA ARG A 114 -17.65 -5.97 13.97
C ARG A 114 -16.39 -5.62 13.16
N SER A 115 -16.10 -6.37 12.10
CA SER A 115 -14.94 -6.15 11.22
C SER A 115 -15.19 -5.12 10.11
N LYS A 116 -16.39 -4.53 10.02
CA LYS A 116 -16.73 -3.54 9.02
C LYS A 116 -16.01 -2.24 9.33
N LEU A 117 -15.16 -1.80 8.41
CA LEU A 117 -14.51 -0.51 8.51
C LEU A 117 -15.47 0.59 8.06
N GLY A 118 -15.57 1.66 8.84
CA GLY A 118 -16.35 2.85 8.50
C GLY A 118 -15.75 3.67 7.36
N THR A 119 -14.50 3.37 6.98
CA THR A 119 -13.76 4.05 5.91
C THR A 119 -13.23 3.06 4.87
N SER A 120 -13.17 3.51 3.62
CA SER A 120 -12.57 2.74 2.54
C SER A 120 -11.07 2.61 2.75
N ARG A 121 -10.53 1.39 2.61
CA ARG A 121 -9.08 1.17 2.68
C ARG A 121 -8.41 1.74 1.45
N LEU A 122 -7.58 2.77 1.64
CA LEU A 122 -6.71 3.27 0.58
C LEU A 122 -5.64 2.22 0.25
N LYS A 123 -5.56 1.82 -1.01
CA LYS A 123 -4.44 1.01 -1.53
C LYS A 123 -3.36 1.95 -2.05
N ILE A 124 -2.21 1.99 -1.37
CA ILE A 124 -1.08 2.87 -1.71
C ILE A 124 -0.67 2.72 -3.18
N LEU A 125 -0.67 1.51 -3.73
CA LEU A 125 -0.34 1.25 -5.13
C LEU A 125 -1.33 1.91 -6.11
N ASN A 126 -2.62 1.94 -5.78
CA ASN A 126 -3.62 2.61 -6.62
C ASN A 126 -3.46 4.12 -6.53
N PHE A 127 -3.23 4.63 -5.31
CA PHE A 127 -2.96 6.05 -5.07
C PHE A 127 -1.74 6.56 -5.85
N GLN A 128 -0.65 5.79 -5.88
CA GLN A 128 0.55 6.16 -6.65
C GLN A 128 0.31 6.16 -8.17
N LYS A 129 -0.60 5.30 -8.67
CA LYS A 129 -0.99 5.30 -10.09
C LYS A 129 -1.83 6.53 -10.43
N GLU A 130 -2.84 6.84 -9.63
CA GLU A 130 -3.67 8.04 -9.79
C GLU A 130 -2.84 9.33 -9.76
N LEU A 131 -1.86 9.44 -8.86
CA LEU A 131 -0.92 10.57 -8.83
C LEU A 131 -0.08 10.70 -10.10
N LYS A 132 0.36 9.58 -10.69
CA LYS A 132 1.14 9.58 -11.93
C LYS A 132 0.26 9.95 -13.13
N GLU A 133 -0.97 9.45 -13.17
CA GLU A 133 -1.96 9.77 -14.22
C GLU A 133 -2.40 11.23 -14.16
N ALA A 134 -2.69 11.77 -12.97
CA ALA A 134 -3.03 13.18 -12.79
C ALA A 134 -1.90 14.12 -13.25
N LYS A 135 -0.64 13.75 -12.98
CA LYS A 135 0.54 14.50 -13.49
C LYS A 135 0.70 14.40 -15.01
N ARG A 136 0.33 13.28 -15.63
CA ARG A 136 0.33 13.13 -17.10
C ARG A 136 -0.75 13.98 -17.73
N ASN A 137 -1.98 13.92 -17.21
CA ASN A 137 -3.11 14.68 -17.73
C ASN A 137 -2.91 16.20 -17.60
N LYS A 138 -2.26 16.67 -16.53
CA LYS A 138 -1.90 18.08 -16.37
C LYS A 138 -0.88 18.56 -17.40
N LYS A 139 0.12 17.74 -17.74
CA LYS A 139 1.08 18.03 -18.82
C LYS A 139 0.41 18.05 -20.20
N THR A 140 -0.59 17.20 -20.43
CA THR A 140 -1.36 17.18 -21.67
C THR A 140 -2.25 18.43 -21.81
N MET A 141 -2.90 18.88 -20.73
CA MET A 141 -3.68 20.13 -20.74
C MET A 141 -2.81 21.39 -20.94
N GLU A 142 -1.64 21.47 -20.30
CA GLU A 142 -0.71 22.59 -20.49
C GLU A 142 -0.15 22.65 -21.92
N HIS A 143 0.04 21.48 -22.57
CA HIS A 143 0.44 21.42 -23.97
C HIS A 143 -0.67 21.84 -24.94
N SER A 144 -1.94 21.48 -24.67
CA SER A 144 -3.09 21.94 -25.46
C SER A 144 -3.33 23.44 -25.31
N GLN A 145 -3.19 24.01 -24.12
CA GLN A 145 -3.36 25.46 -23.88
C GLN A 145 -2.25 26.32 -24.52
N THR A 146 -1.05 25.76 -24.72
CA THR A 146 0.05 26.46 -25.41
C THR A 146 -0.16 26.50 -26.93
N MET A 147 -0.86 25.51 -27.50
CA MET A 147 -1.19 25.47 -28.94
C MET A 147 -2.39 26.36 -29.31
N GLU A 148 -3.25 26.70 -28.34
CA GLU A 148 -4.50 27.44 -28.58
C GLU A 148 -4.31 28.98 -28.56
N SER A 149 -3.12 29.48 -28.22
CA SER A 149 -2.79 30.93 -28.24
C SER A 149 -2.07 31.40 -29.51
N ARG A 150 -1.95 30.56 -30.55
CA ARG A 150 -1.36 30.96 -31.84
C ARG A 150 -2.26 30.58 -33.00
N SER A 151 -3.31 31.36 -33.23
CA SER A 151 -4.05 31.31 -34.48
C SER A 151 -4.61 32.69 -34.82
N GLN A 152 -3.94 33.37 -35.76
CA GLN A 152 -4.60 34.28 -36.70
C GLN A 152 -4.43 33.70 -38.13
N PRO A 153 -5.37 34.00 -39.04
CA PRO A 153 -5.75 33.09 -40.11
C PRO A 153 -5.10 33.43 -41.44
N GLN A 154 -4.79 32.40 -42.25
CA GLN A 154 -4.82 32.50 -43.70
C GLN A 154 -5.44 31.22 -44.28
N GLU A 155 -6.53 31.44 -45.02
CA GLU A 155 -7.10 30.60 -46.09
C GLU A 155 -5.98 30.21 -47.09
N GLU A 156 -6.00 29.11 -47.84
CA GLU A 156 -7.10 28.43 -48.52
C GLU A 156 -6.59 27.09 -49.09
N SER A 157 -7.53 26.21 -49.48
CA SER A 157 -7.42 25.10 -50.45
C SER A 157 -7.61 23.67 -49.92
N SER A 158 -8.89 23.28 -49.93
CA SER A 158 -9.45 22.11 -50.61
C SER A 158 -8.72 20.76 -50.51
N ASN A 159 -9.31 19.81 -49.77
CA ASN A 159 -10.13 18.80 -50.43
C ASN A 159 -10.92 17.93 -49.44
N GLN A 160 -12.20 17.88 -49.76
CA GLN A 160 -13.30 17.08 -49.24
C GLN A 160 -13.02 15.57 -49.28
N ARG A 161 -13.36 14.86 -48.19
CA ARG A 161 -14.04 13.54 -48.22
C ARG A 161 -14.54 13.19 -46.81
N ASP A 162 -15.84 13.30 -46.68
CA ASP A 162 -16.66 12.96 -45.53
C ASP A 162 -16.98 11.45 -45.46
N ILE A 163 -17.08 10.96 -44.22
CA ILE A 163 -17.94 9.88 -43.69
C ILE A 163 -17.52 8.44 -44.13
N ILE A 164 -17.27 7.50 -43.21
CA ILE A 164 -18.28 6.69 -42.51
C ILE A 164 -17.79 6.27 -41.11
N MET A 165 -18.64 6.55 -40.11
CA MET A 165 -18.66 5.94 -38.78
C MET A 165 -18.94 4.44 -38.92
N GLN A 166 -18.12 3.59 -38.30
CA GLN A 166 -18.56 2.27 -37.88
C GLN A 166 -18.41 2.16 -36.36
N GLU A 167 -19.58 2.23 -35.75
CA GLU A 167 -19.94 1.90 -34.39
C GLU A 167 -19.55 0.43 -34.11
N GLN A 168 -18.64 0.19 -33.17
CA GLN A 168 -18.54 -1.09 -32.50
C GLN A 168 -18.66 -0.86 -30.99
N GLN A 169 -19.89 -1.07 -30.52
CA GLN A 169 -20.18 -1.42 -29.14
C GLN A 169 -19.41 -2.70 -28.79
N GLU A 170 -18.37 -2.59 -27.98
CA GLU A 170 -17.92 -3.73 -27.19
C GLU A 170 -18.51 -3.64 -25.79
N ASN A 171 -19.44 -4.55 -25.57
CA ASN A 171 -20.19 -4.78 -24.35
C ASN A 171 -19.27 -4.92 -23.13
N GLU A 172 -19.58 -4.11 -22.11
CA GLU A 172 -19.24 -4.39 -20.73
C GLU A 172 -19.81 -5.75 -20.31
N THR A 173 -19.00 -6.80 -20.36
CA THR A 173 -19.24 -7.99 -19.55
C THR A 173 -18.21 -8.03 -18.43
N GLY A 174 -18.69 -7.69 -17.24
CA GLY A 174 -17.93 -7.70 -16.01
C GLY A 174 -17.36 -9.08 -15.72
N ASN A 175 -16.09 -9.29 -16.09
CA ASN A 175 -15.29 -10.42 -15.63
C ASN A 175 -14.80 -10.13 -14.19
N LYS A 176 -15.76 -10.12 -13.25
CA LYS A 176 -15.46 -10.38 -11.84
C LYS A 176 -14.94 -11.81 -11.80
N ARG A 177 -13.61 -11.99 -11.76
CA ARG A 177 -12.97 -13.29 -11.53
C ARG A 177 -13.61 -13.90 -10.27
N LYS A 178 -14.56 -14.81 -10.45
CA LYS A 178 -15.15 -15.60 -9.37
C LYS A 178 -13.97 -16.27 -8.70
N ARG A 179 -13.69 -15.93 -7.44
CA ARG A 179 -12.68 -16.64 -6.65
C ARG A 179 -13.16 -18.09 -6.63
N LYS A 180 -12.44 -18.97 -7.33
CA LYS A 180 -12.72 -20.40 -7.34
C LYS A 180 -12.79 -20.84 -5.88
N ALA A 181 -13.92 -21.42 -5.47
CA ALA A 181 -14.08 -21.95 -4.12
C ALA A 181 -12.91 -22.92 -3.86
N LYS A 182 -12.31 -22.86 -2.67
CA LYS A 182 -11.32 -23.86 -2.27
C LYS A 182 -12.04 -25.21 -2.19
N ARG A 183 -11.69 -26.14 -3.08
CA ARG A 183 -12.20 -27.52 -3.01
C ARG A 183 -11.67 -28.19 -1.74
N ILE A 184 -12.57 -28.83 -1.01
CA ILE A 184 -12.23 -29.77 0.06
C ILE A 184 -12.12 -31.12 -0.63
N PRO A 185 -10.94 -31.77 -0.65
CA PRO A 185 -10.80 -33.09 -1.23
C PRO A 185 -11.73 -34.11 -0.55
N SER A 186 -12.26 -35.03 -1.34
CA SER A 186 -12.99 -36.19 -0.82
C SER A 186 -12.08 -37.07 0.05
N LEU A 187 -12.63 -37.82 1.00
CA LEU A 187 -11.87 -38.76 1.84
C LEU A 187 -11.06 -39.75 0.99
N GLU A 188 -11.59 -40.18 -0.15
CA GLU A 188 -10.90 -41.06 -1.11
C GLU A 188 -9.76 -40.35 -1.85
N GLU A 189 -9.91 -39.06 -2.17
CA GLU A 189 -8.84 -38.27 -2.79
C GLU A 189 -7.71 -37.99 -1.78
N GLU A 190 -8.05 -37.85 -0.49
CA GLU A 190 -7.06 -37.69 0.58
C GLU A 190 -6.24 -38.95 0.81
N THR A 191 -6.85 -40.14 0.79
CA THR A 191 -6.13 -41.42 0.92
C THR A 191 -5.20 -41.67 -0.26
N LEU A 192 -5.61 -41.30 -1.48
CA LEU A 192 -4.77 -41.44 -2.67
C LEU A 192 -3.53 -40.54 -2.65
N LEU A 193 -3.64 -39.36 -2.04
CA LEU A 193 -2.56 -38.37 -1.90
C LEU A 193 -1.70 -38.55 -0.65
N GLU A 194 -2.17 -39.32 0.33
CA GLU A 194 -1.47 -39.58 1.60
C GLU A 194 -0.01 -40.08 1.45
N PRO A 195 0.32 -40.97 0.49
CA PRO A 195 1.70 -41.40 0.26
C PRO A 195 2.63 -40.24 -0.11
N LEU A 196 2.13 -39.26 -0.89
CA LEU A 196 2.89 -38.05 -1.24
C LEU A 196 3.00 -37.09 -0.06
N ILE A 197 2.04 -37.09 0.86
CA ILE A 197 2.08 -36.24 2.04
C ILE A 197 3.10 -36.78 3.06
N LEU A 198 3.20 -38.11 3.18
CA LEU A 198 4.13 -38.80 4.10
C LEU A 198 5.58 -38.82 3.61
N SER A 199 5.84 -38.68 2.31
CA SER A 199 7.22 -38.64 1.80
C SER A 199 7.95 -37.37 2.26
N GLN A 200 9.26 -37.52 2.57
CA GLN A 200 10.09 -36.39 3.01
C GLN A 200 10.61 -35.55 1.83
N SER A 201 10.75 -36.16 0.65
CA SER A 201 11.18 -35.50 -0.60
C SER A 201 10.05 -34.68 -1.23
N GLU A 202 10.39 -33.64 -2.01
CA GLU A 202 9.40 -32.99 -2.87
C GLU A 202 8.86 -33.98 -3.91
N PRO A 203 7.54 -34.03 -4.15
CA PRO A 203 6.95 -34.96 -5.11
C PRO A 203 7.45 -34.63 -6.51
N THR A 204 7.94 -35.65 -7.22
CA THR A 204 8.42 -35.51 -8.60
C THR A 204 7.24 -35.39 -9.56
N ASN A 205 7.43 -34.75 -10.72
CA ASN A 205 6.39 -34.61 -11.73
C ASN A 205 5.83 -35.97 -12.21
N GLU A 206 6.65 -37.03 -12.19
CA GLU A 206 6.25 -38.39 -12.55
C GLU A 206 5.32 -39.00 -11.51
N GLU A 207 5.68 -38.94 -10.22
CA GLU A 207 4.86 -39.40 -9.09
C GLU A 207 3.50 -38.66 -9.04
N MET A 208 3.50 -37.36 -9.34
CA MET A 208 2.26 -36.57 -9.40
C MET A 208 1.38 -36.97 -10.60
N ARG A 209 1.97 -37.35 -11.73
CA ARG A 209 1.22 -37.84 -12.91
C ARG A 209 0.62 -39.21 -12.67
N GLU A 210 1.34 -40.09 -11.98
CA GLU A 210 0.82 -41.41 -11.59
C GLU A 210 -0.44 -41.25 -10.72
N LYS A 211 -0.40 -40.36 -9.73
CA LYS A 211 -1.56 -40.04 -8.89
C LYS A 211 -2.68 -39.36 -9.65
N LEU A 212 -2.34 -38.51 -10.62
CA LEU A 212 -3.33 -37.84 -11.46
C LEU A 212 -4.20 -38.83 -12.24
N ASN A 213 -3.63 -39.96 -12.69
CA ASN A 213 -4.39 -41.00 -13.40
C ASN A 213 -5.45 -41.71 -12.54
N THR A 214 -5.32 -41.61 -11.21
CA THR A 214 -6.27 -42.20 -10.23
C THR A 214 -7.23 -41.17 -9.63
N LEU A 215 -7.00 -39.89 -9.91
CA LEU A 215 -7.79 -38.78 -9.38
C LEU A 215 -8.83 -38.33 -10.41
N SER A 216 -9.87 -37.64 -9.93
CA SER A 216 -10.87 -37.02 -10.81
C SER A 216 -10.22 -36.04 -11.79
N ASP A 217 -10.78 -35.91 -13.00
CA ASP A 217 -10.33 -35.01 -14.09
C ASP A 217 -10.17 -33.52 -13.68
N GLU A 218 -10.68 -33.14 -12.52
CA GLU A 218 -10.53 -31.81 -11.96
C GLU A 218 -9.19 -31.58 -11.22
N TRP A 219 -8.37 -32.61 -11.04
CA TRP A 219 -7.02 -32.46 -10.51
C TRP A 219 -6.07 -32.01 -11.61
N ASP A 220 -5.12 -31.16 -11.25
CA ASP A 220 -4.00 -30.81 -12.11
C ASP A 220 -2.71 -30.88 -11.26
N LEU A 221 -1.56 -30.94 -11.91
CA LEU A 221 -0.26 -31.08 -11.22
C LEU A 221 -0.03 -29.96 -10.20
N SER A 222 -0.52 -28.76 -10.48
CA SER A 222 -0.40 -27.59 -9.60
C SER A 222 -1.23 -27.77 -8.32
N ARG A 223 -2.45 -28.27 -8.44
CA ARG A 223 -3.35 -28.56 -7.31
C ARG A 223 -2.80 -29.67 -6.42
N ILE A 224 -2.25 -30.73 -7.00
CA ILE A 224 -1.60 -31.81 -6.24
C ILE A 224 -0.42 -31.24 -5.44
N LYS A 225 0.47 -30.50 -6.10
CA LYS A 225 1.63 -29.87 -5.45
C LYS A 225 1.22 -28.94 -4.31
N GLN A 226 0.24 -28.07 -4.55
CA GLN A 226 -0.26 -27.13 -3.56
C GLN A 226 -0.91 -27.84 -2.36
N HIS A 227 -1.69 -28.90 -2.63
CA HIS A 227 -2.34 -29.68 -1.59
C HIS A 227 -1.33 -30.40 -0.68
N VAL A 228 -0.36 -31.08 -1.27
CA VAL A 228 0.71 -31.80 -0.54
C VAL A 228 1.50 -30.83 0.34
N GLN A 229 1.94 -29.69 -0.21
CA GLN A 229 2.69 -28.69 0.55
C GLN A 229 1.89 -28.11 1.72
N TYR A 230 0.60 -27.81 1.52
CA TYR A 230 -0.26 -27.32 2.58
C TYR A 230 -0.43 -28.35 3.70
N ARG A 231 -0.68 -29.61 3.34
CA ARG A 231 -0.87 -30.71 4.31
C ARG A 231 0.39 -31.02 5.11
N ARG A 232 1.57 -31.01 4.48
CA ARG A 232 2.86 -31.17 5.19
C ARG A 232 3.09 -30.05 6.20
N LYS A 233 2.85 -28.79 5.82
CA LYS A 233 2.96 -27.64 6.73
C LYS A 233 2.00 -27.74 7.91
N LYS A 234 0.75 -28.17 7.67
CA LYS A 234 -0.25 -28.34 8.72
C LYS A 234 0.17 -29.41 9.74
N ARG A 235 0.63 -30.58 9.28
CA ARG A 235 1.16 -31.64 10.16
C ARG A 235 2.38 -31.21 10.96
N ALA A 236 3.29 -30.45 10.35
CA ALA A 236 4.48 -29.96 11.05
C ALA A 236 4.12 -29.03 12.24
N VAL A 237 3.03 -28.26 12.11
CA VAL A 237 2.51 -27.43 13.20
C VAL A 237 1.81 -28.28 14.26
N GLU A 238 1.03 -29.29 13.86
CA GLU A 238 0.32 -30.20 14.78
C GLU A 238 1.27 -31.10 15.58
N ASN A 239 2.40 -31.52 15.01
CA ASN A 239 3.41 -32.35 15.69
C ASN A 239 4.41 -31.56 16.56
N ALA A 240 4.33 -30.22 16.57
CA ALA A 240 5.19 -29.34 17.36
C ALA A 240 4.57 -28.94 18.71
N HIS A 241 3.44 -29.54 19.08
CA HIS A 241 2.72 -29.39 20.35
C HIS A 241 2.61 -30.76 21.03
#